data_AF-A0AA37LVB8-F1
#
_entry.id   AF-A0AA37LVB8-F1
#
_cell.length_a   1.000
_cell.length_b   1.000
_cell.length_c   1.000
_cell.angle_alpha   90.00
_cell.angle_beta   90.00
_cell.angle_gamma   90.00
#
_symmetry.space_group_name_H-M   'P 1'
#
loop_
_entity.id
_entity.type
_entity.pdbx_description
1 polymer ?
#
loop_
_entity_poly.entity_id
_entity_poly.type
_entity_poly.pdbx_seq_one_letter_code
_entity_poly.pdbx_strand_id
1 'polypeptide(L)'
;MASHDFAVPEFGQAVIESDRKDGYWVETFNFHKDEVPGLVASGLASGEIEFLDNPIAAAKHEAKVNGKRFDPSTIDITGPWKKYQVAKFDSPVAVVAVDINQNGLTDIVVCHDYGPFMLECNVKGGWISWLENPGRDKLGEPWKIRMIGRWPAMHRMKAGYFTQK
;
A
#
# COMPACT_ATOMS: atom_id res chain seq x y z
N MET A 1 -7.81 -42.70 8.64
CA MET A 1 -7.60 -41.42 7.93
C MET A 1 -6.10 -41.19 7.87
N ALA A 2 -5.50 -41.18 6.68
CA ALA A 2 -4.07 -40.91 6.54
C ALA A 2 -3.83 -39.40 6.69
N SER A 3 -3.08 -39.00 7.72
CA SER A 3 -2.56 -37.64 7.83
C SER A 3 -1.63 -37.40 6.65
N HIS A 4 -1.96 -36.45 5.79
CA HIS A 4 -1.02 -36.00 4.77
C HIS A 4 0.00 -35.11 5.49
N ASP A 5 1.25 -35.56 5.58
CA ASP A 5 2.36 -34.71 5.97
C ASP A 5 2.60 -33.69 4.85
N PHE A 6 2.28 -32.44 5.12
CA PHE A 6 2.63 -31.35 4.22
C PHE A 6 4.08 -30.95 4.49
N ALA A 7 4.89 -30.86 3.42
CA ALA A 7 6.24 -30.34 3.53
C ALA A 7 6.20 -28.90 4.09
N VAL A 8 7.03 -28.63 5.08
CA VAL A 8 7.22 -27.27 5.61
C VAL A 8 7.92 -26.44 4.52
N PRO A 9 7.42 -25.23 4.18
CA PRO A 9 8.06 -24.40 3.17
C PRO A 9 9.41 -23.86 3.66
N GLU A 10 10.32 -23.63 2.72
CA GLU A 10 11.55 -22.87 2.96
C GLU A 10 11.30 -21.38 2.67
N PHE A 11 11.95 -20.52 3.46
CA PHE A 11 11.81 -19.07 3.33
C PHE A 11 13.16 -18.44 2.96
N GLY A 12 13.18 -17.70 1.85
CA GLY A 12 14.25 -16.77 1.53
C GLY A 12 14.04 -15.41 2.21
N GLN A 13 15.08 -14.58 2.20
CA GLN A 13 15.02 -13.20 2.69
C GLN A 13 15.47 -12.23 1.60
N ALA A 14 14.77 -11.11 1.48
CA ALA A 14 15.14 -9.97 0.65
C ALA A 14 14.91 -8.67 1.42
N VAL A 15 15.77 -7.69 1.22
CA VAL A 15 15.61 -6.35 1.81
C VAL A 15 14.95 -5.45 0.77
N ILE A 16 13.64 -5.26 0.92
CA ILE A 16 12.82 -4.45 0.00
C ILE A 16 13.17 -2.96 0.12
N GLU A 17 13.40 -2.49 1.34
CA GLU A 17 13.81 -1.12 1.65
C GLU A 17 14.58 -1.11 2.98
N SER A 18 15.69 -0.37 3.02
CA SER A 18 16.48 -0.10 4.22
C SER A 18 16.38 1.37 4.64
N ASP A 19 16.92 1.69 5.81
CA ASP A 19 17.16 3.07 6.26
C ASP A 19 15.89 3.96 6.33
N ARG A 20 14.73 3.34 6.58
CA ARG A 20 13.50 4.09 6.87
C ARG A 20 13.68 4.92 8.14
N LYS A 21 13.19 6.16 8.12
CA LYS A 21 13.20 7.06 9.28
C LYS A 21 12.37 6.50 10.45
N ASP A 22 11.33 5.73 10.12
CA ASP A 22 10.43 5.02 11.03
C ASP A 22 9.64 3.92 10.30
N GLY A 23 8.78 3.20 11.01
CA GLY A 23 7.88 2.21 10.44
C GLY A 23 6.74 1.83 11.38
N TYR A 24 5.54 1.66 10.83
CA TYR A 24 4.36 1.27 11.60
C TYR A 24 3.42 0.35 10.82
N TRP A 25 3.14 0.66 9.55
CA TRP A 25 2.19 -0.07 8.72
C TRP A 25 2.85 -0.67 7.48
N VAL A 26 2.41 -1.88 7.12
CA VAL A 26 2.67 -2.51 5.81
C VAL A 26 1.42 -3.27 5.38
N GLU A 27 1.02 -3.13 4.13
CA GLU A 27 -0.15 -3.80 3.54
C GLU A 27 0.18 -4.20 2.10
N THR A 28 -0.30 -5.37 1.67
CA THR A 28 -0.21 -5.78 0.26
C THR A 28 -1.05 -4.87 -0.62
N PHE A 29 -0.53 -4.50 -1.79
CA PHE A 29 -1.21 -3.58 -2.70
C PHE A 29 -1.13 -4.06 -4.15
N ASN A 30 -2.23 -4.63 -4.65
CA ASN A 30 -2.38 -4.93 -6.07
C ASN A 30 -2.75 -3.62 -6.79
N PHE A 31 -1.86 -3.03 -7.58
CA PHE A 31 -2.10 -1.71 -8.18
C PHE A 31 -3.33 -1.70 -9.10
N HIS A 32 -3.51 -2.80 -9.82
CA HIS A 32 -4.66 -3.16 -10.65
C HIS A 32 -4.87 -4.68 -10.47
N LYS A 33 -5.23 -5.42 -11.53
CA LYS A 33 -5.20 -6.89 -11.63
C LYS A 33 -3.76 -7.44 -11.77
N ASP A 34 -2.83 -6.94 -10.97
CA ASP A 34 -1.46 -7.45 -10.95
C ASP A 34 -1.47 -8.88 -10.39
N GLU A 35 -0.68 -9.77 -11.00
CA GLU A 35 -0.57 -11.16 -10.53
C GLU A 35 0.20 -11.28 -9.22
N VAL A 36 1.05 -10.29 -8.92
CA VAL A 36 1.80 -10.19 -7.66
C VAL A 36 1.64 -8.80 -7.07
N PRO A 37 1.40 -8.68 -5.75
CA PRO A 37 1.18 -7.39 -5.11
C PRO A 37 2.48 -6.60 -4.98
N GLY A 38 2.37 -5.28 -5.08
CA GLY A 38 3.30 -4.36 -4.42
C GLY A 38 2.99 -4.25 -2.93
N LEU A 39 3.58 -3.24 -2.28
CA LEU A 39 3.32 -2.93 -0.87
C LEU A 39 2.95 -1.46 -0.72
N VAL A 40 2.10 -1.16 0.25
CA VAL A 40 2.00 0.19 0.81
C VAL A 40 2.56 0.17 2.22
N ALA A 41 3.48 1.07 2.51
CA ALA A 41 4.08 1.23 3.82
C ALA A 41 3.90 2.65 4.34
N SER A 42 3.82 2.78 5.67
CA SER A 42 3.84 4.08 6.32
C SER A 42 4.46 4.05 7.70
N GLY A 43 4.94 5.22 8.12
CA GLY A 43 5.41 5.48 9.47
C GLY A 43 4.64 6.64 10.10
N LEU A 44 4.41 6.54 11.41
CA LEU A 44 3.64 7.53 12.17
C LEU A 44 4.36 8.89 12.21
N ALA A 45 5.66 8.90 12.49
CA ALA A 45 6.44 10.11 12.70
C ALA A 45 6.89 10.76 11.39
N SER A 46 7.28 9.95 10.38
CA SER A 46 7.62 10.48 9.06
C SER A 46 6.40 11.04 8.35
N GLY A 47 5.23 10.41 8.55
CA GLY A 47 3.99 10.77 7.89
C GLY A 47 3.90 10.32 6.43
N GLU A 48 4.92 9.61 5.93
CA GLU A 48 5.05 9.26 4.53
C GLU A 48 4.18 8.03 4.22
N ILE A 49 3.28 8.16 3.22
CA ILE A 49 2.53 7.03 2.65
C ILE A 49 3.20 6.68 1.34
N GLU A 50 3.73 5.46 1.25
CA GLU A 50 4.62 5.08 0.16
C GLU A 50 4.14 3.78 -0.49
N PHE A 51 4.12 3.77 -1.82
CA PHE A 51 3.92 2.57 -2.62
C PHE A 51 5.29 2.02 -3.02
N LEU A 52 5.58 0.78 -2.60
CA LEU A 52 6.74 0.02 -3.02
C LEU A 52 6.31 -0.96 -4.11
N ASP A 53 6.88 -0.76 -5.28
CA ASP A 53 6.44 -1.39 -6.49
C ASP A 53 7.16 -2.72 -6.72
N ASN A 54 6.38 -3.80 -6.82
CA ASN A 54 6.93 -5.14 -7.02
C ASN A 54 7.64 -5.22 -8.38
N PRO A 55 8.92 -5.59 -8.44
CA PRO A 55 9.69 -5.56 -9.68
C PRO A 55 9.13 -6.47 -10.76
N ILE A 56 8.47 -7.58 -10.39
CA ILE A 56 7.78 -8.46 -11.37
C ILE A 56 6.55 -7.74 -11.95
N ALA A 57 5.72 -7.12 -11.11
CA ALA A 57 4.54 -6.39 -11.58
C ALA A 57 4.94 -5.20 -12.47
N ALA A 58 5.99 -4.47 -12.07
CA ALA A 58 6.53 -3.35 -12.82
C ALA A 58 7.05 -3.77 -14.20
N ALA A 59 7.89 -4.79 -14.26
CA ALA A 59 8.44 -5.29 -15.52
C ALA A 59 7.35 -5.88 -16.43
N LYS A 60 6.32 -6.54 -15.87
CA LYS A 60 5.15 -7.01 -16.64
C LYS A 60 4.38 -5.86 -17.27
N HIS A 61 4.10 -4.79 -16.52
CA HIS A 61 3.44 -3.60 -17.06
C HIS A 61 4.28 -2.99 -18.19
N GLU A 62 5.57 -2.78 -17.97
CA GLU A 62 6.48 -2.21 -18.96
C GLU A 62 6.55 -3.07 -20.23
N ALA A 63 6.68 -4.40 -20.10
CA ALA A 63 6.67 -5.31 -21.24
C ALA A 63 5.36 -5.19 -22.04
N LYS A 64 4.21 -5.17 -21.35
CA LYS A 64 2.89 -5.02 -21.97
C LYS A 64 2.75 -3.69 -22.72
N VAL A 65 3.12 -2.56 -22.10
CA VAL A 65 3.07 -1.23 -22.73
C VAL A 65 3.96 -1.16 -23.97
N ASN A 66 5.11 -1.82 -23.94
CA ASN A 66 6.06 -1.85 -25.05
C ASN A 66 5.81 -2.97 -26.07
N GLY A 67 4.75 -3.78 -25.92
CA GLY A 67 4.46 -4.91 -26.80
C GLY A 67 5.51 -6.03 -26.76
N LYS A 68 6.29 -6.13 -25.68
CA LYS A 68 7.33 -7.14 -25.47
C LYS A 68 6.81 -8.32 -24.65
N ARG A 69 7.44 -9.48 -24.82
CA ARG A 69 7.22 -10.64 -23.95
C ARG A 69 7.93 -10.42 -22.61
N PHE A 70 7.23 -10.72 -21.51
CA PHE A 70 7.81 -10.71 -20.17
C PHE A 70 8.66 -11.98 -19.93
N ASP A 71 9.85 -11.81 -19.36
CA ASP A 71 10.74 -12.89 -18.93
C ASP A 71 11.10 -12.74 -17.44
N PRO A 72 10.55 -13.59 -16.55
CA PRO A 72 10.79 -13.48 -15.11
C PRO A 72 12.23 -13.78 -14.70
N SER A 73 13.01 -14.52 -15.51
CA SER A 73 14.40 -14.86 -15.18
C SER A 73 15.34 -13.64 -15.18
N THR A 74 14.89 -12.54 -15.78
CA THR A 74 15.65 -11.29 -15.87
C THR A 74 15.42 -10.34 -14.69
N ILE A 75 14.50 -10.69 -13.78
CA ILE A 75 14.07 -9.81 -12.69
C ILE A 75 14.80 -10.18 -11.41
N ASP A 76 15.60 -9.24 -10.90
CA ASP A 76 16.12 -9.33 -9.54
C ASP A 76 15.00 -8.98 -8.55
N ILE A 77 14.52 -10.00 -7.83
CA ILE A 77 13.49 -9.86 -6.80
C ILE A 77 14.09 -9.65 -5.40
N THR A 78 15.41 -9.78 -5.27
CA THR A 78 16.13 -9.71 -3.99
C THR A 78 16.65 -8.31 -3.67
N GLY A 79 16.79 -7.47 -4.71
CA GLY A 79 17.15 -6.06 -4.60
C GLY A 79 16.03 -5.16 -4.06
N PRO A 80 16.35 -3.88 -3.81
CA PRO A 80 15.40 -2.90 -3.30
C PRO A 80 14.30 -2.61 -4.32
N TRP A 81 13.07 -2.40 -3.84
CA TRP A 81 11.93 -2.10 -4.69
C TRP A 81 11.86 -0.61 -4.99
N LYS A 82 11.35 -0.28 -6.18
CA LYS A 82 11.16 1.13 -6.55
C LYS A 82 10.02 1.71 -5.72
N LYS A 83 10.31 2.81 -5.04
CA LYS A 83 9.41 3.47 -4.10
C LYS A 83 8.83 4.76 -4.67
N TYR A 84 7.56 5.01 -4.41
CA TYR A 84 6.85 6.22 -4.77
C TYR A 84 6.12 6.79 -3.55
N GLN A 85 6.42 8.04 -3.20
CA GLN A 85 5.62 8.74 -2.19
C GLN A 85 4.26 9.07 -2.78
N VAL A 86 3.21 8.51 -2.20
CA VAL A 86 1.82 8.70 -2.61
C VAL A 86 1.26 9.98 -1.99
N ALA A 87 1.51 10.16 -0.70
CA ALA A 87 1.05 11.29 0.09
C ALA A 87 1.90 11.47 1.35
N LYS A 88 1.66 12.57 2.06
CA LYS A 88 2.21 12.82 3.38
C LYS A 88 1.13 13.39 4.29
N PHE A 89 1.01 12.84 5.49
CA PHE A 89 0.06 13.28 6.51
C PHE A 89 0.73 13.34 7.87
N ASP A 90 0.17 14.11 8.80
CA ASP A 90 0.62 14.08 10.19
C ASP A 90 0.11 12.80 10.86
N SER A 91 1.00 12.00 11.47
CA SER A 91 0.60 10.83 12.28
C SER A 91 -0.42 9.89 11.60
N PRO A 92 -0.14 9.36 10.39
CA PRO A 92 -0.98 8.33 9.78
C PRO A 92 -0.87 7.02 10.54
N VAL A 93 -1.97 6.27 10.61
CA VAL A 93 -2.03 5.02 11.39
C VAL A 93 -2.42 3.85 10.51
N ALA A 94 -3.71 3.68 10.21
CA ALA A 94 -4.20 2.56 9.42
C ALA A 94 -4.31 2.94 7.96
N VAL A 95 -3.90 2.02 7.10
CA VAL A 95 -4.01 2.10 5.65
C VAL A 95 -4.81 0.91 5.15
N VAL A 96 -5.69 1.14 4.18
CA VAL A 96 -6.52 0.12 3.53
C VAL A 96 -6.43 0.30 2.03
N ALA A 97 -6.24 -0.81 1.31
CA ALA A 97 -6.25 -0.86 -0.14
C ALA A 97 -7.63 -1.32 -0.64
N VAL A 98 -8.28 -0.55 -1.52
CA VAL A 98 -9.60 -0.89 -2.10
C VAL A 98 -9.86 -0.07 -3.36
N ASP A 99 -10.46 -0.66 -4.40
CA ASP A 99 -10.99 0.07 -5.56
C ASP A 99 -12.32 0.75 -5.19
N ILE A 100 -12.30 2.05 -4.89
CA ILE A 100 -13.47 2.78 -4.37
C ILE A 100 -14.41 3.19 -5.49
N ASN A 101 -13.88 3.66 -6.61
CA ASN A 101 -14.66 4.15 -7.75
C ASN A 101 -14.95 3.07 -8.81
N GLN A 102 -14.53 1.83 -8.56
CA GLN A 102 -14.74 0.68 -9.44
C GLN A 102 -14.14 0.86 -10.84
N ASN A 103 -13.02 1.58 -10.93
CA ASN A 103 -12.32 1.79 -12.19
C ASN A 103 -11.27 0.70 -12.49
N GLY A 104 -11.12 -0.28 -11.59
CA GLY A 104 -10.17 -1.38 -11.67
C GLY A 104 -8.81 -1.08 -11.05
N LEU A 105 -8.52 0.17 -10.70
CA LEU A 105 -7.31 0.57 -9.99
C LEU A 105 -7.58 0.54 -8.49
N THR A 106 -6.68 -0.07 -7.73
CA THR A 106 -6.82 -0.07 -6.28
C THR A 106 -6.44 1.29 -5.74
N ASP A 107 -7.29 1.87 -4.92
CA ASP A 107 -7.03 3.11 -4.22
C ASP A 107 -6.51 2.87 -2.80
N ILE A 108 -6.08 3.95 -2.13
CA ILE A 108 -5.62 3.91 -0.74
C ILE A 108 -6.57 4.72 0.14
N VAL A 109 -7.00 4.15 1.26
CA VAL A 109 -7.68 4.88 2.35
C VAL A 109 -6.77 4.92 3.56
N VAL A 110 -6.54 6.10 4.12
CA VAL A 110 -5.67 6.32 5.27
C VAL A 110 -6.38 7.12 6.34
N CYS A 111 -6.19 6.72 7.61
CA CYS A 111 -6.54 7.56 8.74
C CYS A 111 -5.31 8.28 9.25
N HIS A 112 -5.45 9.57 9.52
CA HIS A 112 -4.34 10.45 9.86
C HIS A 112 -4.75 11.55 10.84
N ASP A 113 -3.78 12.38 11.20
CA ASP A 113 -3.82 13.35 12.29
C ASP A 113 -4.18 12.66 13.61
N TYR A 114 -3.60 11.49 13.88
CA TYR A 114 -3.87 10.77 15.12
C TYR A 114 -3.37 11.56 16.36
N GLY A 115 -2.22 12.21 16.23
CA GLY A 115 -1.40 12.71 17.34
C GLY A 115 -0.17 11.81 17.55
N PRO A 116 0.80 12.22 18.38
CA PRO A 116 2.05 11.49 18.54
C PRO A 116 1.89 10.14 19.28
N PHE A 117 0.93 10.04 20.21
CA PHE A 117 0.65 8.83 20.98
C PHE A 117 -0.71 8.94 21.71
N MET A 118 -1.16 7.84 22.33
CA MET A 118 -2.53 7.69 22.86
C MET A 118 -2.94 8.73 23.91
N LEU A 119 -1.99 9.25 24.69
CA LEU A 119 -2.24 10.28 25.73
C LEU A 119 -2.31 11.70 25.17
N GLU A 120 -1.86 11.91 23.93
CA GLU A 120 -1.81 13.21 23.24
C GLU A 120 -2.51 13.13 21.87
N CYS A 121 -3.58 12.34 21.78
CA CYS A 121 -4.38 12.26 20.56
C CYS A 121 -4.86 13.65 20.13
N ASN A 122 -4.77 13.96 18.84
CA ASN A 122 -5.27 15.20 18.29
C ASN A 122 -6.81 15.15 18.23
N VAL A 123 -7.47 15.86 19.15
CA VAL A 123 -8.94 15.95 19.22
C VAL A 123 -9.57 16.60 17.97
N LYS A 124 -8.78 17.35 17.19
CA LYS A 124 -9.19 17.94 15.89
C LYS A 124 -8.76 17.10 14.68
N GLY A 125 -8.07 15.98 14.90
CA GLY A 125 -7.60 15.06 13.86
C GLY A 125 -8.45 13.80 13.73
N GLY A 126 -7.81 12.66 13.44
CA GLY A 126 -8.50 11.40 13.13
C GLY A 126 -9.32 11.46 11.84
N TRP A 127 -8.78 12.18 10.85
CA TRP A 127 -9.35 12.26 9.51
C TRP A 127 -9.21 10.93 8.78
N ILE A 128 -10.16 10.65 7.90
CA ILE A 128 -10.12 9.52 6.98
C ILE A 128 -10.15 10.08 5.57
N SER A 129 -9.10 9.79 4.80
CA SER A 129 -8.90 10.30 3.45
C SER A 129 -8.69 9.15 2.47
N TRP A 130 -9.28 9.26 1.30
CA TRP A 130 -9.07 8.43 0.13
C TRP A 130 -8.07 9.11 -0.82
N LEU A 131 -7.04 8.38 -1.23
CA LEU A 131 -6.05 8.74 -2.24
C LEU A 131 -6.43 7.99 -3.53
N GLU A 132 -6.85 8.72 -4.54
CA GLU A 132 -7.30 8.18 -5.83
C GLU A 132 -6.10 7.80 -6.70
N ASN A 133 -6.05 6.53 -7.12
CA ASN A 133 -4.97 5.97 -7.91
C ASN A 133 -4.95 6.59 -9.32
N PRO A 134 -3.86 7.29 -9.72
CA PRO A 134 -3.80 8.00 -10.99
C PRO A 134 -3.45 7.10 -12.18
N GLY A 135 -3.17 5.81 -11.93
CA GLY A 135 -2.63 4.90 -12.92
C GLY A 135 -1.10 4.83 -12.89
N ARG A 136 -0.55 3.71 -13.37
CA ARG A 136 0.88 3.39 -13.26
C ARG A 136 1.78 4.36 -14.03
N ASP A 137 1.26 4.90 -15.13
CA ASP A 137 2.00 5.84 -16.00
C ASP A 137 2.16 7.23 -15.37
N LYS A 138 1.47 7.48 -14.24
CA LYS A 138 1.55 8.72 -13.44
C LYS A 138 2.20 8.49 -12.08
N LEU A 139 2.87 7.35 -11.89
CA LEU A 139 3.64 7.10 -10.67
C LEU A 139 4.73 8.16 -10.50
N GLY A 140 4.80 8.76 -9.30
CA GLY A 140 5.65 9.90 -9.00
C GLY A 140 4.91 11.24 -8.98
N GLU A 141 3.68 11.30 -9.50
CA GLU A 141 2.79 12.44 -9.31
C GLU A 141 1.98 12.28 -8.00
N PRO A 142 1.64 13.39 -7.30
CA PRO A 142 0.79 13.33 -6.12
C PRO A 142 -0.60 12.75 -6.43
N TRP A 143 -1.06 11.83 -5.60
CA TRP A 143 -2.41 11.26 -5.76
C TRP A 143 -3.48 12.25 -5.31
N LYS A 144 -4.64 12.21 -5.97
CA LYS A 144 -5.73 13.11 -5.62
C LYS A 144 -6.36 12.68 -4.30
N ILE A 145 -6.41 13.61 -3.34
CA ILE A 145 -6.93 13.36 -1.98
C ILE A 145 -8.43 13.74 -1.93
N ARG A 146 -9.24 12.87 -1.32
CA ARG A 146 -10.67 13.05 -1.09
C ARG A 146 -11.00 12.70 0.36
N MET A 147 -11.72 13.57 1.05
CA MET A 147 -12.11 13.36 2.44
C MET A 147 -13.30 12.37 2.51
N ILE A 148 -13.24 11.39 3.41
CA ILE A 148 -14.35 10.46 3.72
C ILE A 148 -15.08 10.90 4.99
N GLY A 149 -14.35 11.07 6.10
CA GLY A 149 -14.92 11.47 7.38
C GLY A 149 -13.86 11.81 8.43
N ARG A 150 -14.30 12.00 9.67
CA ARG A 150 -13.42 12.28 10.81
C ARG A 150 -13.97 11.66 12.09
N TRP A 151 -13.11 11.05 12.88
CA TRP A 151 -13.40 10.68 14.27
C TRP A 151 -12.12 10.80 15.11
N PRO A 152 -12.13 11.54 16.23
CA PRO A 152 -10.94 11.70 17.08
C PRO A 152 -10.29 10.34 17.42
N ALA A 153 -8.96 10.31 17.38
CA ALA A 153 -8.17 9.10 17.65
C ALA A 153 -8.50 7.89 16.74
N MET A 154 -8.98 8.12 15.50
CA MET A 154 -9.14 7.06 14.51
C MET A 154 -7.84 6.28 14.32
N HIS A 155 -7.90 4.96 14.50
CA HIS A 155 -6.70 4.12 14.63
C HIS A 155 -6.74 2.84 13.78
N ARG A 156 -7.91 2.33 13.40
CA ARG A 156 -8.07 1.13 12.56
C ARG A 156 -9.25 1.27 11.63
N MET A 157 -9.10 0.70 10.43
CA MET A 157 -10.13 0.69 9.40
C MET A 157 -10.02 -0.60 8.58
N LYS A 158 -11.14 -1.01 7.97
CA LYS A 158 -11.19 -2.02 6.91
C LYS A 158 -12.24 -1.59 5.89
N ALA A 159 -11.99 -1.91 4.62
CA ALA A 159 -12.95 -1.75 3.54
C ALA A 159 -13.62 -3.10 3.25
N GLY A 160 -14.88 -3.04 2.80
CA GLY A 160 -15.66 -4.22 2.48
C GLY A 160 -17.12 -3.87 2.26
N TYR A 161 -17.88 -4.86 1.81
CA TYR A 161 -19.32 -4.75 1.60
C TYR A 161 -20.05 -5.24 2.84
N PHE A 162 -20.23 -4.36 3.83
CA PHE A 162 -20.73 -4.75 5.15
C PHE A 162 -22.26 -4.88 5.24
N THR A 163 -23.00 -4.12 4.42
CA THR A 163 -24.46 -3.98 4.53
C THR A 163 -25.18 -4.04 3.18
N GLN A 164 -24.46 -4.41 2.13
CA GLN A 164 -25.01 -4.52 0.77
C GLN A 164 -25.79 -5.83 0.64
N LYS A 165 -26.90 -5.78 -0.10
CA LYS A 165 -27.74 -6.95 -0.40
C LYS A 165 -27.28 -7.65 -1.66
#